data_AF-A0A534U917-F1
#
_entry.id   AF-A0A534U917-F1
#
_cell.length_a   1.000
_cell.length_b   1.000
_cell.length_c   1.000
_cell.angle_alpha   90.00
_cell.angle_beta   90.00
_cell.angle_gamma   90.00
#
_symmetry.space_group_name_H-M   'P 1'
#
loop_
_entity.id
_entity.type
_entity.pdbx_description
1 polymer ?
#
loop_
_entity_poly.entity_id
_entity_poly.type
_entity_poly.pdbx_seq_one_letter_code
_entity_poly.pdbx_strand_id
1 'polypeptide(L)'
;MREFLYRLVQRLQEEARPLSRNKHFHAFAGETRRALRIDRHLRDLAQHLEVLRTRGERPRIRIMPGGSVQLVLKHPTLAVVRTATLAPEEVALLLRSPAGAWALAGEPAADAPGRPAAKPG
;
A
#
# COMPACT_ATOMS: atom_id res chain seq x y z
N MET A 1 1.57 -2.55 13.82
CA MET A 1 0.09 -2.63 13.85
C MET A 1 -0.34 -3.53 15.01
N ARG A 2 -1.48 -3.30 15.69
CA ARG A 2 -2.00 -4.27 16.69
C ARG A 2 -2.43 -5.57 15.98
N GLU A 3 -2.17 -6.73 16.58
CA GLU A 3 -2.45 -8.04 15.98
C GLU A 3 -3.94 -8.20 15.57
N PHE A 4 -4.87 -7.79 16.44
CA PHE A 4 -6.30 -7.82 16.14
C PHE A 4 -6.65 -7.04 14.86
N LEU A 5 -6.08 -5.84 14.70
CA LEU A 5 -6.32 -5.00 13.53
C LEU A 5 -5.75 -5.64 12.26
N TYR A 6 -4.57 -6.25 12.35
CA TYR A 6 -3.96 -7.00 11.26
C TYR A 6 -4.85 -8.16 10.82
N ARG A 7 -5.31 -8.98 11.77
CA ARG A 7 -6.21 -10.12 11.50
C ARG A 7 -7.54 -9.67 10.89
N LEU A 8 -8.08 -8.54 11.35
CA LEU A 8 -9.31 -7.97 10.82
C LEU A 8 -9.14 -7.53 9.36
N VAL A 9 -8.06 -6.82 9.03
CA VAL A 9 -7.76 -6.42 7.65
C VAL A 9 -7.47 -7.63 6.77
N GLN A 10 -6.69 -8.60 7.27
CA GLN A 10 -6.44 -9.87 6.59
C GLN A 10 -7.74 -10.57 6.19
N ARG A 11 -8.69 -10.67 7.13
CA ARG A 11 -10.01 -11.28 6.90
C ARG A 11 -10.84 -10.51 5.88
N LEU A 12 -10.81 -9.17 5.91
CA LEU A 12 -11.51 -8.34 4.93
C LEU A 12 -11.01 -8.54 3.49
N GLN A 13 -9.73 -8.87 3.31
CA GLN A 13 -9.15 -9.18 2.00
C GLN A 13 -9.50 -10.59 1.52
N GLU A 14 -9.60 -11.56 2.43
CA GLU A 14 -9.99 -12.95 2.14
C GLU A 14 -11.48 -13.07 1.81
N GLU A 15 -12.34 -12.39 2.56
CA GLU A 15 -13.79 -12.36 2.39
C GLU A 15 -14.23 -11.37 1.30
N ALA A 16 -13.57 -11.30 0.13
CA ALA A 16 -14.00 -10.45 -0.99
C ALA A 16 -15.35 -10.88 -1.65
N ARG A 17 -16.23 -11.54 -0.88
CA ARG A 17 -17.66 -11.77 -1.12
C ARG A 17 -18.47 -10.99 -0.08
N PRO A 18 -19.71 -10.55 -0.39
CA PRO A 18 -20.40 -9.51 0.37
C PRO A 18 -20.39 -9.84 1.85
N LEU A 19 -19.86 -8.89 2.65
CA LEU A 19 -19.78 -8.94 4.10
C LEU A 19 -21.11 -9.47 4.64
N SER A 20 -21.14 -10.76 4.98
CA SER A 20 -22.24 -11.30 5.78
C SER A 20 -22.33 -10.42 7.01
N ARG A 21 -23.55 -9.99 7.34
CA ARG A 21 -23.94 -9.04 8.40
C ARG A 21 -23.48 -9.54 9.77
N ASN A 22 -22.17 -9.53 9.99
CA ASN A 22 -21.57 -10.10 11.17
C ASN A 22 -21.90 -9.16 12.32
N LYS A 23 -22.85 -9.58 13.17
CA LYS A 23 -23.48 -8.79 14.24
C LYS A 23 -22.46 -8.12 15.19
N HIS A 24 -21.23 -8.63 15.22
CA HIS A 24 -20.13 -8.14 16.05
C HIS A 24 -19.31 -7.00 15.42
N PHE A 25 -19.49 -6.70 14.13
CA PHE A 25 -18.74 -5.66 13.41
C PHE A 25 -18.95 -4.25 14.01
N HIS A 26 -20.12 -4.01 14.59
CA HIS A 26 -20.48 -2.74 15.23
C HIS A 26 -19.94 -2.58 16.66
N ALA A 27 -19.55 -3.66 17.35
CA ALA A 27 -19.11 -3.61 18.74
C ALA A 27 -17.74 -2.90 18.92
N PHE A 28 -16.93 -2.81 17.86
CA PHE A 28 -15.58 -2.23 17.87
C PHE A 28 -15.44 -1.06 16.89
N ALA A 29 -16.42 -0.16 16.85
CA ALA A 29 -16.59 0.86 15.82
C ALA A 29 -15.31 1.68 15.49
N GLY A 30 -14.43 1.96 16.46
CA GLY A 30 -13.17 2.68 16.23
C GLY A 30 -12.12 1.87 15.46
N GLU A 31 -11.82 0.67 15.93
CA GLU A 31 -10.82 -0.22 15.30
C GLU A 31 -11.34 -0.76 13.96
N THR A 32 -12.64 -1.02 13.87
CA THR A 32 -13.31 -1.42 12.62
C THR A 32 -13.20 -0.35 11.54
N ARG A 33 -13.43 0.93 11.86
CA ARG A 33 -13.24 2.04 10.90
C ARG A 33 -11.78 2.13 10.45
N ARG A 34 -10.84 1.94 11.37
CA ARG A 34 -9.41 1.96 11.04
C ARG A 34 -9.05 0.80 10.10
N ALA A 35 -9.58 -0.41 10.35
CA ALA A 35 -9.39 -1.56 9.48
C ALA A 35 -9.91 -1.31 8.06
N LEU A 36 -11.12 -0.76 7.94
CA LEU A 36 -11.71 -0.41 6.64
C LEU A 36 -10.90 0.65 5.89
N ARG A 37 -10.31 1.63 6.61
CA ARG A 37 -9.43 2.62 5.99
C ARG A 37 -8.15 1.97 5.46
N ILE A 38 -7.53 1.08 6.23
CA ILE A 38 -6.33 0.35 5.82
C ILE A 38 -6.65 -0.56 4.63
N ASP A 39 -7.73 -1.35 4.70
CA ASP A 39 -8.17 -2.21 3.60
C ASP A 39 -8.41 -1.41 2.31
N ARG A 40 -9.17 -0.31 2.38
CA ARG A 40 -9.38 0.58 1.22
C ARG A 40 -8.06 1.13 0.69
N HIS A 41 -7.20 1.62 1.58
CA HIS A 41 -5.90 2.15 1.19
C HIS A 41 -5.04 1.10 0.46
N LEU A 42 -4.99 -0.13 0.97
CA LEU A 42 -4.24 -1.24 0.36
C LEU A 42 -4.84 -1.68 -0.98
N ARG A 43 -6.17 -1.69 -1.12
CA ARG A 43 -6.85 -1.99 -2.39
C ARG A 43 -6.56 -0.92 -3.44
N ASP A 44 -6.69 0.35 -3.09
CA ASP A 44 -6.39 1.48 -3.99
C ASP A 44 -4.92 1.44 -4.42
N LEU A 45 -4.02 1.11 -3.49
CA LEU A 45 -2.61 0.97 -3.76
C LEU A 45 -2.33 -0.22 -4.69
N ALA A 46 -2.90 -1.39 -4.43
CA ALA A 46 -2.76 -2.57 -5.28
C ALA A 46 -3.28 -2.31 -6.71
N GLN A 47 -4.40 -1.60 -6.86
CA GLN A 47 -4.94 -1.22 -8.17
C GLN A 47 -3.97 -0.28 -8.91
N HIS A 48 -3.38 0.69 -8.22
CA HIS A 48 -2.39 1.58 -8.83
C HIS A 48 -1.12 0.82 -9.24
N LEU A 49 -0.65 -0.09 -8.40
CA LEU A 49 0.48 -0.97 -8.71
C LEU A 49 0.20 -1.88 -9.90
N GLU A 50 -1.05 -2.32 -10.07
CA GLU A 50 -1.45 -3.13 -11.23
C GLU A 50 -1.40 -2.31 -12.54
N VAL A 51 -1.81 -1.04 -12.51
CA VAL A 51 -1.65 -0.12 -13.66
C VAL A 51 -0.18 0.08 -14.00
N LEU A 52 0.68 0.23 -12.99
CA LEU A 52 2.12 0.34 -13.17
C LEU A 52 2.73 -0.96 -13.72
N ARG A 53 2.28 -2.11 -13.22
CA ARG A 53 2.68 -3.45 -13.68
C ARG A 53 2.36 -3.68 -15.14
N THR A 54 1.15 -3.34 -15.59
CA THR A 54 0.75 -3.50 -17.00
C THR A 54 1.54 -2.62 -17.96
N ARG A 55 2.13 -1.53 -17.46
CA ARG A 55 3.02 -0.64 -18.21
C ARG A 55 4.51 -1.00 -18.08
N GLY A 56 4.85 -1.98 -17.24
CA GLY A 56 6.24 -2.34 -16.95
C GLY A 56 7.00 -1.28 -16.12
N GLU A 57 6.29 -0.32 -15.52
CA GLU A 57 6.89 0.76 -14.74
C GLU A 57 6.96 0.38 -13.26
N ARG A 58 8.15 0.09 -12.73
CA ARG A 58 8.26 -0.24 -11.31
C ARG A 58 8.21 1.01 -10.40
N PRO A 59 7.53 0.93 -9.25
CA PRO A 59 7.63 1.97 -8.24
C PRO A 59 9.04 1.99 -7.63
N ARG A 60 9.48 3.16 -7.15
CA ARG A 60 10.71 3.20 -6.34
C ARG A 60 10.37 2.84 -4.90
N ILE A 61 11.26 2.08 -4.27
CA ILE A 61 11.09 1.59 -2.91
C ILE A 61 12.17 2.23 -2.04
N ARG A 62 11.78 2.80 -0.91
CA ARG A 62 12.69 3.27 0.14
C ARG A 62 12.39 2.53 1.43
N ILE A 63 13.40 1.88 1.99
CA ILE A 63 13.30 1.24 3.31
C ILE A 63 13.51 2.33 4.36
N MET A 64 12.54 2.47 5.27
CA MET A 64 12.56 3.43 6.36
C MET A 64 13.01 2.75 7.66
N PRO A 65 13.50 3.52 8.65
CA PRO A 65 13.79 2.99 9.99
C PRO A 65 12.58 2.26 10.58
N GLY A 66 12.84 1.18 11.31
CA GLY A 66 11.78 0.35 11.91
C GLY A 66 11.04 -0.56 10.92
N GLY A 67 11.63 -0.83 9.74
CA GLY A 67 11.11 -1.80 8.77
C GLY A 67 9.91 -1.31 7.95
N SER A 68 9.56 -0.03 8.06
CA SER A 68 8.52 0.56 7.21
C SER A 68 9.06 0.72 5.78
N VAL A 69 8.16 0.70 4.80
CA VAL A 69 8.51 0.84 3.38
C VAL A 69 7.77 2.01 2.78
N GLN A 70 8.49 2.91 2.14
CA GLN A 70 7.93 4.00 1.37
C GLN A 70 7.97 3.63 -0.12
N LEU A 71 6.79 3.60 -0.74
CA LEU A 71 6.60 3.44 -2.16
C LEU A 71 6.42 4.80 -2.82
N VAL A 72 7.23 5.07 -3.84
CA VAL A 72 7.18 6.27 -4.65
C VAL A 72 6.64 5.86 -6.02
N LEU A 73 5.37 6.19 -6.25
CA LEU A 73 4.56 5.80 -7.40
C LEU A 73 4.50 6.97 -8.38
N LYS A 74 4.99 6.79 -9.60
CA LYS A 74 4.81 7.79 -10.66
C LYS A 74 3.36 7.77 -11.13
N HIS A 75 2.78 8.94 -11.37
CA HIS A 75 1.48 8.99 -11.99
C HIS A 75 1.59 8.60 -13.48
N PRO A 76 0.69 7.76 -14.00
CA PRO A 76 0.77 7.22 -15.36
C PRO A 76 0.70 8.27 -16.48
N THR A 77 0.14 9.46 -16.22
CA THR A 77 -0.13 10.49 -17.24
C THR A 77 0.28 11.89 -16.83
N LEU A 78 0.67 12.09 -15.56
CA LEU A 78 0.98 13.41 -15.02
C LEU A 78 2.42 13.39 -14.53
N ALA A 79 3.11 14.54 -14.60
CA ALA A 79 4.44 14.72 -14.00
C ALA A 79 4.38 14.85 -12.46
N VAL A 80 3.55 14.02 -11.82
CA VAL A 80 3.29 14.01 -10.37
C VAL A 80 3.66 12.64 -9.82
N VAL A 81 4.14 12.64 -8.58
CA VAL A 81 4.54 11.44 -7.86
C VAL A 81 3.68 11.33 -6.60
N ARG A 82 3.12 10.15 -6.37
CA ARG A 82 2.42 9.81 -5.13
C ARG A 82 3.33 8.96 -4.26
N THR A 83 3.45 9.34 -3.00
CA THR A 83 4.20 8.57 -2.01
C THR A 83 3.24 7.87 -1.06
N ALA A 84 3.44 6.58 -0.81
CA ALA A 84 2.71 5.79 0.17
C ALA A 84 3.70 5.16 1.15
N THR A 85 3.55 5.45 2.45
CA THR A 85 4.40 4.85 3.48
C THR A 85 3.61 3.77 4.19
N LEU A 86 4.16 2.56 4.21
CA LEU A 86 3.54 1.36 4.74
C LEU A 86 4.33 0.87 5.95
N ALA A 87 3.63 0.55 7.02
CA ALA A 87 4.20 -0.18 8.14
C ALA A 87 4.57 -1.62 7.73
N PRO A 88 5.46 -2.32 8.47
CA PRO A 88 5.85 -3.70 8.15
C PRO A 88 4.64 -4.64 7.98
N GLU A 89 3.59 -4.46 8.78
CA GLU A 89 2.41 -5.31 8.70
C GLU A 89 1.52 -4.99 7.48
N GLU A 90 1.51 -3.73 7.04
CA GLU A 90 0.81 -3.33 5.81
C GLU A 90 1.56 -3.83 4.56
N VAL A 91 2.90 -3.87 4.61
CA VAL A 91 3.73 -4.50 3.59
C VAL A 91 3.40 -5.99 3.49
N ALA A 92 3.33 -6.69 4.62
CA ALA A 92 2.95 -8.11 4.65
C ALA A 92 1.57 -8.37 4.04
N LEU A 93 0.60 -7.50 4.31
CA LEU A 93 -0.74 -7.58 3.69
C LEU A 93 -0.70 -7.28 2.18
N LEU A 94 0.09 -6.29 1.75
CA LEU A 94 0.21 -5.92 0.34
C LEU A 94 0.88 -7.01 -0.51
N LEU A 95 1.89 -7.70 0.04
CA LEU A 95 2.58 -8.83 -0.60
C LEU A 95 1.66 -9.99 -0.98
N ARG A 96 0.47 -10.08 -0.36
CA ARG A 96 -0.54 -11.09 -0.71
C ARG A 96 -1.23 -10.81 -2.05
N SER A 97 -1.14 -9.58 -2.55
CA SER A 97 -1.63 -9.23 -3.88
C SER A 97 -0.54 -9.47 -4.94
N PRO A 98 -0.89 -9.99 -6.13
CA PRO A 98 0.09 -10.18 -7.21
C PRO A 98 0.82 -8.88 -7.59
N ALA A 99 0.10 -7.76 -7.64
CA ALA A 99 0.66 -6.44 -7.93
C ALA A 99 1.63 -5.98 -6.84
N GLY A 100 1.29 -6.19 -5.57
CA GLY A 100 2.14 -5.87 -4.42
C GLY A 100 3.41 -6.71 -4.38
N ALA A 101 3.29 -8.02 -4.59
CA ALA A 101 4.44 -8.92 -4.71
C ALA A 101 5.37 -8.51 -5.85
N TRP A 102 4.81 -8.23 -7.04
CA TRP A 102 5.60 -7.76 -8.18
C TRP A 102 6.31 -6.43 -7.91
N ALA A 103 5.62 -5.49 -7.28
CA ALA A 103 6.15 -4.17 -6.96
C ALA A 103 7.30 -4.23 -5.96
N LEU A 104 7.17 -5.08 -4.94
CA LEU A 104 8.13 -5.24 -3.84
C LEU A 104 9.24 -6.27 -4.12
N ALA A 105 9.12 -7.07 -5.18
CA ALA A 105 10.16 -8.00 -5.64
C ALA A 105 11.34 -7.28 -6.33
N GLY A 106 11.29 -5.96 -6.50
CA GLY A 106 12.44 -5.18 -6.95
C GLY A 106 13.44 -4.96 -5.83
N GLU A 107 14.73 -5.01 -6.15
CA GLU A 107 15.77 -4.56 -5.22
C GLU A 107 15.46 -3.13 -4.77
N PRO A 108 15.65 -2.79 -3.49
CA PRO A 108 15.52 -1.43 -3.02
C PRO A 108 16.57 -0.60 -3.76
N ALA A 109 16.13 0.17 -4.75
CA ALA A 109 17.02 1.08 -5.46
C ALA A 109 17.58 2.06 -4.42
N ALA A 110 18.87 1.91 -4.11
CA ALA A 110 19.60 2.84 -3.28
C ALA A 110 19.35 4.26 -3.83
N ASP A 111 18.91 5.13 -2.94
CA ASP A 111 18.42 6.46 -3.28
C ASP A 111 19.51 7.24 -4.05
N ALA A 112 19.29 7.48 -5.34
CA ALA A 112 20.02 8.55 -6.02
C ALA A 112 19.40 9.87 -5.52
N PRO A 113 20.18 10.75 -4.88
CA PRO A 113 19.63 11.98 -4.30
C PRO A 113 18.96 12.80 -5.41
N GLY A 114 17.74 13.24 -5.10
CA GLY A 114 16.91 13.98 -6.03
C GLY A 114 17.66 15.12 -6.68
N ARG A 115 17.68 15.13 -8.01
CA ARG A 115 17.99 16.33 -8.80
C ARG A 115 17.00 17.41 -8.35
N PRO A 116 17.46 18.54 -7.76
CA PRO A 116 16.54 19.62 -7.45
C PRO A 116 15.93 20.10 -8.77
N ALA A 117 14.61 20.27 -8.75
CA ALA A 117 13.89 20.91 -9.83
C ALA A 117 14.52 22.29 -10.07
N ALA A 118 15.10 22.46 -11.26
CA ALA A 118 15.51 23.77 -11.74
C ALA A 118 14.29 24.67 -11.74
N LYS A 119 14.29 25.70 -10.89
CA LYS A 119 13.39 26.84 -11.06
C LYS A 119 13.93 27.68 -12.22
N PRO A 120 13.14 28.03 -13.23
CA PRO A 120 13.42 29.19 -14.06
C PRO A 120 12.84 30.43 -13.37
N GLY A 121 13.63 31.51 -13.27
CA GLY A 121 13.21 32.79 -12.72
C GLY A 121 14.37 33.55 -12.11
#